data_AF-A0A3M5QYW4-F1
#
_entry.id   AF-A0A3M5QYW4-F1
#
_cell.length_a   1.000
_cell.length_b   1.000
_cell.length_c   1.000
_cell.angle_alpha   90.00
_cell.angle_beta   90.00
_cell.angle_gamma   90.00
#
_symmetry.space_group_name_H-M   'P 1'
#
loop_
_entity.id
_entity.type
_entity.pdbx_description
1 polymer ?
#
loop_
_entity_poly.entity_id
_entity_poly.type
_entity_poly.pdbx_seq_one_letter_code
_entity_poly.pdbx_strand_id
1 'polypeptide(L)'
;SDTESVRDETYAGVVFSGNPHETVPRGLLLDDRLSPLERNAWQVFRLLINGDGVTAFPSYEKLRPYLGSSPGKSASKETVAKALTVLRLTRWLSLGQRVRDSVSGRVQGNVYILHDEPVGCAEAMEIDHNYMQLVGQALEHANKAVRLVADHAFKEFAAATGTMPSRLEVIEQRWQQQGWHDAPQAIEHSQDGPEFGIRTKGSDESDSLSSDSELSEKSPGANLKTPGSESELSLN
;
A
#
# COMPACT_ATOMS: atom_id res chain seq x y z
N SER A 1 -50.21 19.34 6.07
CA SER A 1 -49.87 18.08 5.38
C SER A 1 -48.52 18.29 4.73
N ASP A 2 -47.46 18.05 5.50
CA ASP A 2 -46.08 18.25 5.05
C ASP A 2 -45.60 16.98 4.38
N THR A 3 -45.48 17.01 3.06
CA THR A 3 -44.85 15.95 2.28
C THR A 3 -43.34 16.13 2.35
N GLU A 4 -42.71 15.33 3.19
CA GLU A 4 -41.27 15.19 3.30
C GLU A 4 -40.74 14.64 1.96
N SER A 5 -40.11 15.51 1.16
CA SER A 5 -39.45 15.10 -0.09
C SER A 5 -38.18 14.32 0.25
N VAL A 6 -38.29 13.00 0.30
CA VAL A 6 -37.13 12.10 0.38
C VAL A 6 -36.28 12.35 -0.85
N ARG A 7 -35.13 13.00 -0.67
CA ARG A 7 -34.14 13.18 -1.74
C ARG A 7 -33.56 11.80 -2.04
N ASP A 8 -33.77 11.34 -3.27
CA ASP A 8 -33.16 10.12 -3.79
C ASP A 8 -31.68 10.43 -4.05
N GLU A 9 -30.85 10.29 -3.01
CA GLU A 9 -29.42 10.49 -3.13
C GLU A 9 -28.82 9.32 -3.93
N THR A 10 -28.38 9.59 -5.16
CA THR A 10 -27.74 8.58 -6.00
C THR A 10 -26.35 8.26 -5.45
N TYR A 11 -26.17 7.04 -4.96
CA TYR A 11 -24.92 6.59 -4.37
C TYR A 11 -24.14 5.69 -5.32
N ALA A 12 -22.88 6.04 -5.59
CA ALA A 12 -21.94 5.15 -6.24
C ALA A 12 -21.36 4.16 -5.21
N GLY A 13 -21.40 2.86 -5.52
CA GLY A 13 -20.86 1.80 -4.68
C GLY A 13 -19.92 0.89 -5.47
N VAL A 14 -18.92 0.31 -4.79
CA VAL A 14 -18.03 -0.71 -5.35
C VAL A 14 -18.30 -2.02 -4.61
N VAL A 15 -18.60 -3.08 -5.36
CA VAL A 15 -18.73 -4.43 -4.83
C VAL A 15 -17.45 -5.20 -5.11
N PHE A 16 -16.80 -5.70 -4.06
CA PHE A 16 -15.65 -6.60 -4.19
C PHE A 16 -16.16 -8.04 -4.41
N SER A 17 -15.86 -8.63 -5.56
CA SER A 17 -16.28 -9.99 -5.94
C SER A 17 -15.09 -10.96 -6.05
N GLY A 18 -14.08 -10.80 -5.20
CA GLY A 18 -12.85 -11.60 -5.22
C GLY A 18 -12.66 -12.48 -3.98
N ASN A 19 -11.65 -13.35 -4.02
CA ASN A 19 -11.22 -14.10 -2.83
C ASN A 19 -10.53 -13.15 -1.83
N PRO A 20 -10.96 -13.10 -0.56
CA PRO A 20 -10.29 -12.31 0.47
C PRO A 20 -8.99 -13.00 0.91
N HIS A 21 -7.88 -12.78 0.20
CA HIS A 21 -6.56 -13.25 0.62
C HIS A 21 -5.46 -12.22 0.31
N GLU A 22 -4.44 -12.23 1.17
CA GLU A 22 -3.39 -11.22 1.39
C GLU A 22 -3.91 -9.85 1.86
N THR A 23 -4.18 -9.77 3.16
CA THR A 23 -4.60 -8.51 3.81
C THR A 23 -3.44 -7.51 3.85
N VAL A 24 -3.72 -6.29 3.38
CA VAL A 24 -2.81 -5.15 3.52
C VAL A 24 -3.18 -4.40 4.79
N PRO A 25 -2.24 -4.13 5.72
CA PRO A 25 -2.54 -3.38 6.92
C PRO A 25 -3.11 -1.99 6.58
N ARG A 26 -4.25 -1.65 7.17
CA ARG A 26 -4.86 -0.31 7.00
C ARG A 26 -3.86 0.80 7.36
N GLY A 27 -3.06 0.58 8.41
CA GLY A 27 -1.99 1.49 8.82
C GLY A 27 -0.97 1.78 7.71
N LEU A 28 -0.63 0.79 6.88
CA LEU A 28 0.33 0.96 5.77
C LEU A 28 -0.22 1.93 4.72
N LEU A 29 -1.52 1.82 4.43
CA LEU A 29 -2.20 2.68 3.46
C LEU A 29 -2.39 4.10 3.97
N LEU A 30 -2.52 4.27 5.29
CA LEU A 30 -2.71 5.55 5.96
C LEU A 30 -1.39 6.23 6.39
N ASP A 31 -0.27 5.52 6.40
CA ASP A 31 1.05 6.09 6.74
C ASP A 31 1.46 7.10 5.66
N ASP A 32 1.40 8.39 6.03
CA ASP A 32 1.67 9.53 5.14
C ASP A 32 3.17 9.71 4.82
N ARG A 33 4.04 9.00 5.54
CA ARG A 33 5.49 8.95 5.27
C ARG A 33 5.82 8.05 4.08
N LEU A 34 4.89 7.19 3.66
CA LEU A 34 5.05 6.27 2.54
C LEU A 34 4.42 6.81 1.25
N SER A 35 5.16 6.70 0.13
CA SER A 35 4.57 6.92 -1.19
C SER A 35 3.93 5.62 -1.72
N PRO A 36 3.17 5.69 -2.83
CA PRO A 36 2.63 4.49 -3.47
C PRO A 36 3.70 3.43 -3.79
N LEU A 37 4.94 3.85 -4.08
CA LEU A 37 6.05 2.92 -4.35
C LEU A 37 6.36 2.05 -3.13
N GLU A 38 6.47 2.64 -1.94
CA GLU A 38 6.83 1.87 -0.74
C GLU A 38 5.67 1.01 -0.26
N ARG A 39 4.43 1.49 -0.36
CA ARG A 39 3.23 0.69 -0.08
C ARG A 39 3.13 -0.51 -1.03
N ASN A 40 3.42 -0.31 -2.32
CA ASN A 40 3.49 -1.41 -3.29
C ASN A 40 4.65 -2.37 -2.96
N ALA A 41 5.82 -1.85 -2.61
CA ALA A 41 6.97 -2.68 -2.23
C ALA A 41 6.66 -3.60 -1.04
N TRP A 42 6.01 -3.09 0.00
CA TRP A 42 5.58 -3.90 1.15
C TRP A 42 4.66 -5.05 0.72
N GLN A 43 3.66 -4.76 -0.12
CA GLN A 43 2.71 -5.77 -0.63
C GLN A 43 3.43 -6.85 -1.46
N VAL A 44 4.33 -6.44 -2.34
CA VAL A 44 5.16 -7.37 -3.13
C VAL A 44 6.04 -8.22 -2.22
N PHE A 45 6.61 -7.66 -1.16
CA PHE A 45 7.39 -8.47 -0.21
C PHE A 45 6.51 -9.50 0.48
N ARG A 46 5.30 -9.11 0.90
CA ARG A 46 4.34 -10.03 1.51
C ARG A 46 3.95 -11.16 0.56
N LEU A 47 3.64 -10.85 -0.69
CA LEU A 47 3.30 -11.80 -1.74
C LEU A 47 4.43 -12.80 -2.02
N LEU A 48 5.69 -12.35 -1.99
CA LEU A 48 6.85 -13.16 -2.32
C LEU A 48 7.42 -13.98 -1.14
N ILE A 49 6.97 -13.72 0.09
CA ILE A 49 7.31 -14.54 1.25
C ILE A 49 6.43 -15.81 1.17
N ASN A 50 7.04 -16.96 0.85
CA ASN A 50 6.32 -18.23 0.79
C ASN A 50 5.67 -18.57 2.15
N GLY A 51 4.64 -19.42 2.12
CA GLY A 51 3.86 -19.82 3.31
C GLY A 51 4.64 -20.52 4.44
N ASP A 52 5.94 -20.77 4.28
CA ASP A 52 6.82 -21.30 5.33
C ASP A 52 7.34 -20.20 6.29
N GLY A 53 7.14 -18.92 5.97
CA GLY A 53 7.45 -17.78 6.84
C GLY A 53 8.95 -17.53 7.05
N VAL A 54 9.84 -18.30 6.41
CA VAL A 54 11.30 -18.23 6.56
C VAL A 54 11.99 -18.14 5.19
N THR A 55 11.37 -17.44 4.23
CA THR A 55 12.05 -17.21 2.96
C THR A 55 13.16 -16.17 3.10
N ALA A 56 14.34 -16.50 2.57
CA ALA A 56 15.36 -15.50 2.27
C ALA A 56 14.73 -14.35 1.46
N PHE A 57 14.98 -13.11 1.88
CA PHE A 57 14.40 -11.93 1.26
C PHE A 57 14.63 -11.93 -0.26
N PRO A 58 13.63 -11.60 -1.09
CA PRO A 58 13.79 -11.64 -2.54
C PRO A 58 14.97 -10.78 -3.01
N SER A 59 15.76 -11.31 -3.95
CA SER A 59 16.87 -10.55 -4.53
C SER A 59 16.35 -9.31 -5.26
N TYR A 60 17.18 -8.28 -5.40
CA TYR A 60 16.79 -7.07 -6.13
C TYR A 60 16.30 -7.40 -7.53
N GLU A 61 16.93 -8.36 -8.22
CA GLU A 61 16.51 -8.79 -9.56
C GLU A 61 15.09 -9.37 -9.58
N LYS A 62 14.65 -10.04 -8.52
CA LYS A 62 13.27 -10.52 -8.38
C LYS A 62 12.28 -9.40 -8.06
N LEU A 63 12.71 -8.36 -7.35
CA LEU A 63 11.84 -7.25 -6.94
C LEU A 63 11.61 -6.22 -8.05
N ARG A 64 12.63 -5.94 -8.85
CA ARG A 64 12.61 -4.87 -9.86
C ARG A 64 11.41 -4.92 -10.81
N PRO A 65 10.96 -6.09 -11.33
CA PRO A 65 9.81 -6.15 -12.23
C PRO A 65 8.50 -5.62 -11.60
N TYR A 66 8.34 -5.74 -10.28
CA TYR A 66 7.13 -5.32 -9.56
C TYR A 66 7.13 -3.84 -9.14
N LEU A 67 8.31 -3.20 -9.14
CA LEU A 67 8.49 -1.84 -8.61
C LEU A 67 8.68 -0.80 -9.72
N GLY A 68 8.37 -1.17 -10.96
CA GLY A 68 8.37 -0.29 -12.11
C GLY A 68 7.35 0.84 -12.01
N SER A 69 7.71 2.03 -12.49
CA SER A 69 6.78 3.17 -12.59
C SER A 69 5.95 3.17 -13.88
N SER A 70 6.17 2.21 -14.78
CA SER A 70 5.44 2.09 -16.04
C SER A 70 5.21 0.62 -16.37
N PRO A 71 4.09 0.28 -17.04
CA PRO A 71 3.80 -1.10 -17.43
C PRO A 71 4.96 -1.75 -18.20
N GLY A 72 5.32 -2.97 -17.79
CA GLY A 72 6.38 -3.76 -18.45
C GLY A 72 7.82 -3.28 -18.20
N LYS A 73 8.05 -2.20 -17.43
CA LYS A 73 9.41 -1.71 -17.14
C LYS A 73 9.84 -2.08 -15.72
N SER A 74 11.00 -2.73 -15.61
CA SER A 74 11.61 -3.01 -14.31
C SER A 74 12.19 -1.75 -13.65
N ALA A 75 12.08 -1.65 -12.34
CA ALA A 75 12.70 -0.60 -11.54
C ALA A 75 14.24 -0.63 -11.61
N SER A 76 14.88 0.50 -11.30
CA SER A 76 16.33 0.52 -11.07
C SER A 76 16.69 -0.11 -9.70
N LYS A 77 17.93 -0.57 -9.54
CA LYS A 77 18.43 -1.04 -8.22
C LYS A 77 18.36 0.06 -7.16
N GLU A 78 18.58 1.31 -7.56
CA GLU A 78 18.45 2.48 -6.70
C GLU A 78 16.99 2.66 -6.23
N THR A 79 16.01 2.42 -7.11
CA THR A 79 14.59 2.50 -6.75
C THR A 79 14.24 1.45 -5.70
N VAL A 80 14.72 0.20 -5.86
CA VAL A 80 14.53 -0.86 -4.87
C VAL A 80 15.22 -0.50 -3.55
N ALA A 81 16.46 -0.02 -3.61
CA ALA A 81 17.21 0.40 -2.42
C ALA A 81 16.50 1.54 -1.67
N LYS A 82 15.98 2.53 -2.41
CA LYS A 82 15.21 3.65 -1.84
C LYS A 82 13.95 3.14 -1.14
N ALA A 83 13.19 2.23 -1.76
CA ALA A 83 12.00 1.65 -1.16
C ALA A 83 12.33 0.88 0.12
N LEU A 84 13.40 0.06 0.12
CA LEU A 84 13.88 -0.65 1.31
C LEU A 84 14.31 0.31 2.43
N THR A 85 15.04 1.37 2.09
CA THR A 85 15.48 2.38 3.05
C THR A 85 14.29 3.07 3.69
N VAL A 86 13.30 3.51 2.91
CA VAL A 86 12.12 4.18 3.45
C VAL A 86 11.26 3.23 4.30
N LEU A 87 11.05 1.98 3.87
CA LEU A 87 10.34 0.99 4.68
C LEU A 87 11.05 0.68 6.00
N ARG A 88 12.40 0.73 6.01
CA ARG A 88 13.17 0.63 7.25
C ARG A 88 13.01 1.85 8.13
N LEU A 89 13.19 3.07 7.61
CA LEU A 89 13.04 4.31 8.37
C LEU A 89 11.63 4.48 8.96
N THR A 90 10.62 3.95 8.28
CA THR A 90 9.22 3.96 8.75
C THR A 90 8.88 2.75 9.62
N ARG A 91 9.83 1.83 9.83
CA ARG A 91 9.75 0.68 10.72
C ARG A 91 8.74 -0.40 10.31
N TRP A 92 8.28 -0.37 9.06
CA TRP A 92 7.52 -1.46 8.43
C TRP A 92 8.40 -2.65 8.02
N LEU A 93 9.72 -2.43 7.98
CA LEU A 93 10.73 -3.44 7.67
C LEU A 93 11.92 -3.28 8.62
N SER A 94 12.44 -4.36 9.19
CA SER A 94 13.68 -4.34 9.98
C SER A 94 14.77 -5.18 9.33
N LEU A 95 16.03 -4.78 9.47
CA LEU A 95 17.18 -5.62 9.10
C LEU A 95 17.63 -6.42 10.33
N GLY A 96 17.15 -7.66 10.45
CA GLY A 96 17.44 -8.50 11.61
C GLY A 96 18.87 -9.05 11.62
N GLN A 97 19.36 -9.52 10.46
CA GLN A 97 20.70 -10.10 10.39
C GLN A 97 21.38 -9.83 9.05
N ARG A 98 22.70 -9.62 9.08
CA ARG A 98 23.56 -9.70 7.88
C ARG A 98 24.21 -11.06 7.84
N VAL A 99 23.85 -11.89 6.86
CA VAL A 99 24.45 -13.21 6.66
C VAL A 99 25.87 -12.99 6.16
N ARG A 100 26.84 -13.63 6.81
CA ARG A 100 28.25 -13.60 6.42
C ARG A 100 28.72 -15.00 6.09
N ASP A 101 29.57 -15.10 5.09
CA ASP A 101 30.30 -16.30 4.76
C ASP A 101 31.21 -16.66 5.93
N SER A 102 31.04 -17.85 6.50
CA SER A 102 31.75 -18.29 7.70
C SER A 102 33.26 -18.47 7.49
N VAL A 103 33.69 -18.64 6.23
CA VAL A 103 35.09 -18.91 5.87
C VAL A 103 35.84 -17.63 5.49
N SER A 104 35.21 -16.74 4.72
CA SER A 104 35.82 -15.51 4.21
C SER A 104 35.41 -14.24 4.96
N GLY A 105 34.41 -14.31 5.85
CA GLY A 105 33.87 -13.16 6.61
C GLY A 105 33.08 -12.15 5.76
N ARG A 106 32.95 -12.38 4.46
CA ARG A 106 32.23 -11.51 3.52
C ARG A 106 30.73 -11.54 3.78
N VAL A 107 30.07 -10.40 3.72
CA VAL A 107 28.60 -10.34 3.80
C VAL A 107 28.01 -11.02 2.56
N GLN A 108 27.29 -12.13 2.75
CA GLN A 108 26.59 -12.87 1.71
C GLN A 108 25.18 -12.33 1.45
N GLY A 109 24.54 -11.69 2.44
CA GLY A 109 23.19 -11.16 2.27
C GLY A 109 22.61 -10.51 3.51
N ASN A 110 21.36 -10.07 3.38
CA ASN A 110 20.58 -9.41 4.42
C ASN A 110 19.30 -10.23 4.68
N VAL A 111 18.96 -10.43 5.96
CA VAL A 111 17.69 -11.01 6.41
C VAL A 111 16.83 -9.87 6.92
N TYR A 112 15.70 -9.66 6.26
CA TYR A 112 14.72 -8.66 6.65
C TYR A 112 13.51 -9.30 7.31
N ILE A 113 12.92 -8.55 8.24
CA ILE A 113 11.67 -8.90 8.92
C ILE A 113 10.63 -7.90 8.44
N LEU A 114 9.56 -8.40 7.83
CA LEU A 114 8.43 -7.61 7.37
C LEU A 114 7.38 -7.55 8.48
N HIS A 115 6.96 -6.35 8.85
CA HIS A 115 6.00 -6.13 9.94
C HIS A 115 4.63 -5.79 9.38
N ASP A 116 3.58 -6.16 10.10
CA ASP A 116 2.18 -5.82 9.83
C ASP A 116 1.78 -4.46 10.43
N GLU A 117 2.68 -3.83 11.17
CA GLU A 117 2.59 -2.48 11.72
C GLU A 117 4.01 -1.90 11.89
N PRO A 118 4.18 -0.56 11.99
CA PRO A 118 5.50 -0.02 12.24
C PRO A 118 5.96 -0.38 13.66
N VAL A 119 7.10 -1.07 13.80
CA VAL A 119 7.62 -1.45 15.12
C VAL A 119 7.94 -0.22 15.98
N GLY A 120 7.83 -0.35 17.30
CA GLY A 120 8.12 0.72 18.26
C GLY A 120 9.58 1.22 18.18
N CYS A 121 9.88 2.39 18.76
CA CYS A 121 11.23 2.98 18.66
C CYS A 121 12.27 2.09 19.37
N ALA A 122 11.96 1.60 20.57
CA ALA A 122 12.80 0.68 21.33
C ALA A 122 13.02 -0.63 20.57
N GLU A 123 11.92 -1.26 20.14
CA GLU A 123 11.92 -2.51 19.40
C GLU A 123 12.72 -2.41 18.09
N ALA A 124 12.62 -1.28 17.37
CA ALA A 124 13.42 -1.05 16.17
C ALA A 124 14.93 -1.09 16.45
N MET A 125 15.37 -0.53 17.59
CA MET A 125 16.79 -0.56 17.99
C MET A 125 17.25 -1.95 18.45
N GLU A 126 16.35 -2.74 19.04
CA GLU A 126 16.65 -4.12 19.47
C GLU A 126 16.76 -5.07 18.27
N ILE A 127 15.85 -4.95 17.30
CA ILE A 127 15.82 -5.81 16.11
C ILE A 127 16.92 -5.41 15.11
N ASP A 128 17.02 -4.12 14.79
CA ASP A 128 17.98 -3.56 13.83
C ASP A 128 19.02 -2.72 14.57
N HIS A 129 20.10 -3.38 15.00
CA HIS A 129 21.17 -2.78 15.81
C HIS A 129 21.85 -1.58 15.13
N ASN A 130 21.71 -1.43 13.81
CA ASN A 130 22.26 -0.30 13.06
C ASN A 130 21.16 0.70 12.62
N TYR A 131 19.97 0.63 13.20
CA TYR A 131 18.85 1.49 12.83
C TYR A 131 19.19 2.98 13.01
N MET A 132 19.76 3.37 14.15
CA MET A 132 20.13 4.79 14.35
C MET A 132 21.25 5.25 13.41
N GLN A 133 22.16 4.35 13.03
CA GLN A 133 23.14 4.65 11.99
C GLN A 133 22.48 4.86 10.63
N LEU A 134 21.46 4.05 10.29
CA LEU A 134 20.67 4.23 9.07
C LEU A 134 19.97 5.59 9.09
N VAL A 135 19.31 5.97 10.19
CA VAL A 135 18.66 7.29 10.33
C VAL A 135 19.67 8.41 10.10
N GLY A 136 20.83 8.36 10.76
CA GLY A 136 21.90 9.35 10.59
C GLY A 136 22.37 9.48 9.15
N GLN A 137 22.64 8.36 8.47
CA GLN A 137 23.03 8.37 7.06
C GLN A 137 21.90 8.87 6.15
N ALA A 138 20.65 8.56 6.49
CA ALA A 138 19.49 8.94 5.69
C ALA A 138 19.19 10.45 5.75
N LEU A 139 19.55 11.13 6.85
CA LEU A 139 19.45 12.59 6.97
C LEU A 139 20.33 13.33 5.93
N GLU A 140 21.44 12.71 5.50
CA GLU A 140 22.37 13.25 4.50
C GLU A 140 22.16 12.65 3.10
N HIS A 141 21.13 11.81 2.92
CA HIS A 141 20.92 11.07 1.68
C HIS A 141 20.63 12.00 0.49
N ALA A 142 21.10 11.67 -0.73
CA ALA A 142 20.91 12.51 -1.92
C ALA A 142 19.42 12.73 -2.28
N ASN A 143 18.58 11.71 -2.07
CA ASN A 143 17.14 11.79 -2.30
C ASN A 143 16.41 12.57 -1.19
N LYS A 144 15.69 13.64 -1.56
CA LYS A 144 14.94 14.51 -0.63
C LYS A 144 13.86 13.78 0.17
N ALA A 145 13.15 12.83 -0.44
CA ALA A 145 12.09 12.08 0.25
C ALA A 145 12.66 11.20 1.36
N VAL A 146 13.82 10.57 1.11
CA VAL A 146 14.53 9.78 2.13
C VAL A 146 14.94 10.66 3.31
N ARG A 147 15.50 11.85 3.05
CA ARG A 147 15.87 12.81 4.11
C ARG A 147 14.67 13.24 4.94
N LEU A 148 13.54 13.53 4.30
CA LEU A 148 12.31 13.92 4.98
C LEU A 148 11.84 12.82 5.94
N VAL A 149 11.74 11.59 5.45
CA VAL A 149 11.33 10.44 6.29
C VAL A 149 12.31 10.20 7.43
N ALA A 150 13.62 10.36 7.18
CA ALA A 150 14.64 10.23 8.21
C ALA A 150 14.51 11.31 9.31
N ASP A 151 14.19 12.55 8.94
CA ASP A 151 13.93 13.64 9.90
C ASP A 151 12.69 13.35 10.76
N HIS A 152 11.62 12.82 10.18
CA HIS A 152 10.45 12.36 10.94
C HIS A 152 10.84 11.25 11.94
N ALA A 153 11.56 10.22 11.47
CA ALA A 153 12.04 9.14 12.33
C ALA A 153 12.93 9.69 13.47
N PHE A 154 13.87 10.58 13.16
CA PHE A 154 14.74 11.17 14.17
C PHE A 154 13.96 11.96 15.23
N LYS A 155 12.96 12.75 14.82
CA LYS A 155 12.09 13.51 15.73
C LYS A 155 11.24 12.59 16.61
N GLU A 156 10.70 11.50 16.07
CA GLU A 156 9.97 10.49 16.85
C GLU A 156 10.84 9.90 17.96
N PHE A 157 12.11 9.60 17.66
CA PHE A 157 13.07 9.11 18.65
C PHE A 157 13.48 10.18 19.66
N ALA A 158 13.69 11.41 19.23
CA ALA A 158 14.01 12.51 20.14
C ALA A 158 12.85 12.84 21.09
N ALA A 159 11.61 12.65 20.64
CA ALA A 159 10.41 12.83 21.44
C ALA A 159 10.11 11.64 22.36
N ALA A 160 10.66 10.46 22.08
CA ALA A 160 10.56 9.27 22.93
C ALA A 160 11.45 9.40 24.19
N THR A 161 11.16 10.42 25.00
CA THR A 161 11.76 10.60 26.33
C THR A 161 10.91 9.88 27.37
N GLY A 162 11.51 8.90 28.06
CA GLY A 162 10.83 8.07 29.07
C GLY A 162 10.92 6.57 28.78
N THR A 163 10.21 5.77 29.58
CA THR A 163 10.09 4.32 29.34
C THR A 163 9.27 4.09 28.08
N MET A 164 9.89 3.58 27.02
CA MET A 164 9.17 3.21 25.80
C MET A 164 8.27 2.01 26.08
N PRO A 165 7.01 2.02 25.61
CA PRO A 165 6.10 0.93 25.89
C PRO A 165 6.60 -0.38 25.28
N SER A 166 6.43 -1.47 26.00
CA SER A 166 6.76 -2.79 25.48
C SER A 166 5.82 -3.17 24.32
N ARG A 167 6.24 -4.15 23.50
CA ARG A 167 5.38 -4.65 22.40
C ARG A 167 4.02 -5.15 22.91
N LEU A 168 4.01 -5.78 24.09
CA LEU A 168 2.78 -6.24 24.74
C LEU A 168 1.88 -5.08 25.14
N GLU A 169 2.44 -4.00 25.70
CA GLU A 169 1.68 -2.79 26.05
C GLU A 169 1.07 -2.13 24.80
N VAL A 170 1.79 -2.10 23.68
CA VAL A 170 1.27 -1.58 22.41
C VAL A 170 0.11 -2.43 21.88
N ILE A 171 0.23 -3.76 21.97
CA ILE A 171 -0.84 -4.70 21.57
C ILE A 171 -2.06 -4.53 22.49
N GLU A 172 -1.84 -4.45 23.80
CA GLU A 172 -2.89 -4.28 24.79
C GLU A 172 -3.64 -2.95 24.59
N GLN A 173 -2.93 -1.84 24.39
CA GLN A 173 -3.53 -0.55 24.09
C GLN A 173 -4.39 -0.59 22.81
N ARG A 174 -3.96 -1.33 21.78
CA ARG A 174 -4.77 -1.52 20.58
C ARG A 174 -6.04 -2.31 20.86
N TRP A 175 -5.93 -3.43 21.59
CA TRP A 175 -7.10 -4.22 21.96
C TRP A 175 -8.12 -3.39 22.74
N GLN A 176 -7.65 -2.50 23.62
CA GLN A 176 -8.50 -1.53 24.32
C GLN A 176 -9.18 -0.53 23.37
N GLN A 177 -8.43 0.05 22.42
CA GLN A 177 -8.97 1.01 21.45
C GLN A 177 -9.99 0.40 20.48
N GLN A 178 -9.90 -0.90 20.22
CA GLN A 178 -10.82 -1.62 19.34
C GLN A 178 -12.12 -2.07 20.04
N GLY A 179 -12.31 -1.76 21.33
CA GLY A 179 -13.57 -2.02 22.04
C GLY A 179 -13.81 -3.50 22.41
N TRP A 180 -12.80 -4.36 22.35
CA TRP A 180 -12.96 -5.80 22.61
C TRP A 180 -13.19 -6.16 24.09
N HIS A 181 -13.17 -5.17 24.98
CA HIS A 181 -13.44 -5.35 26.42
C HIS A 181 -14.92 -5.16 26.80
N ASP A 182 -15.80 -4.75 25.88
CA ASP A 182 -17.22 -4.76 26.17
C ASP A 182 -17.71 -6.22 26.18
N ALA A 183 -17.90 -6.77 27.39
CA ALA A 183 -18.77 -7.93 27.60
C ALA A 183 -20.04 -7.73 26.76
N PRO A 184 -20.64 -8.78 26.15
CA PRO A 184 -21.68 -8.61 25.14
C PRO A 184 -22.84 -7.81 25.73
N GLN A 185 -22.79 -6.49 25.55
CA GLN A 185 -23.90 -5.63 25.82
C GLN A 185 -24.93 -6.01 24.77
N ALA A 186 -26.16 -6.23 25.22
CA ALA A 186 -27.27 -6.54 24.35
C ALA A 186 -27.18 -5.60 23.15
N ILE A 187 -27.09 -6.18 21.95
CA ILE A 187 -27.00 -5.44 20.68
C ILE A 187 -28.27 -4.59 20.59
N GLU A 188 -28.22 -3.37 21.12
CA GLU A 188 -29.14 -2.33 20.70
C GLU A 188 -28.73 -2.03 19.26
N HIS A 189 -29.58 -2.43 18.32
CA HIS A 189 -29.48 -2.07 16.92
C HIS A 189 -29.63 -0.55 16.76
N SER A 190 -28.60 0.18 17.17
CA SER A 190 -28.30 1.50 16.65
C SER A 190 -27.94 1.28 15.19
N GLN A 191 -28.67 1.91 14.28
CA GLN A 191 -28.40 1.86 12.85
C GLN A 191 -27.13 2.65 12.53
N ASP A 192 -25.97 2.20 13.04
CA ASP A 192 -24.69 2.66 12.53
C ASP A 192 -24.50 2.04 11.14
N GLY A 193 -24.47 2.91 10.14
CA GLY A 193 -24.29 2.53 8.75
C GLY A 193 -23.00 1.72 8.54
N PRO A 194 -22.93 0.88 7.49
CA PRO A 194 -21.79 0.02 7.25
C PRO A 194 -20.49 0.83 7.18
N GLU A 195 -19.50 0.41 7.97
CA GLU A 195 -18.16 1.01 8.14
C GLU A 195 -17.24 0.86 6.90
N PHE A 196 -17.83 0.59 5.73
CA PHE A 196 -17.12 0.46 4.46
C PHE A 196 -17.46 1.61 3.52
N GLY A 197 -16.43 2.39 3.20
CA GLY A 197 -16.41 3.27 2.03
C GLY A 197 -16.69 4.73 2.37
N ILE A 198 -15.76 5.60 1.96
CA ILE A 198 -16.09 7.01 1.75
C ILE A 198 -17.15 7.02 0.66
N ARG A 199 -18.38 7.42 1.01
CA ARG A 199 -19.48 7.51 0.06
C ARG A 199 -19.15 8.63 -0.94
N THR A 200 -18.82 8.26 -2.16
CA THR A 200 -18.64 9.24 -3.24
C THR A 200 -20.02 9.80 -3.56
N LYS A 201 -20.31 11.02 -3.08
CA LYS A 201 -21.45 11.78 -3.55
C LYS A 201 -21.20 12.10 -5.02
N GLY A 202 -22.10 11.73 -5.92
CA GLY A 202 -22.09 12.26 -7.27
C GLY A 202 -22.16 13.78 -7.16
N SER A 203 -21.13 14.48 -7.61
CA SER A 203 -21.21 15.93 -7.76
C SER A 203 -22.19 16.20 -8.89
N ASP A 204 -23.39 16.67 -8.56
CA ASP A 204 -24.31 17.30 -9.51
C ASP A 204 -23.71 18.65 -9.96
N GLU A 205 -22.60 18.61 -10.70
CA GLU A 205 -22.31 19.65 -11.67
C GLU A 205 -22.78 19.11 -13.01
N SER A 206 -23.97 19.54 -13.40
CA SER A 206 -24.48 19.46 -14.76
C SER A 206 -23.63 20.33 -15.69
N ASP A 207 -22.36 19.99 -15.87
CA ASP A 207 -21.69 20.30 -17.12
C ASP A 207 -22.06 19.16 -18.07
N SER A 208 -22.93 19.49 -19.01
CA SER A 208 -23.33 18.64 -20.13
C SER A 208 -22.08 18.26 -20.94
N LEU A 209 -21.36 17.23 -20.50
CA LEU A 209 -20.44 16.49 -21.36
C LEU A 209 -21.31 15.58 -22.23
N SER A 210 -21.80 16.15 -23.33
CA SER A 210 -22.45 15.42 -24.42
C SER A 210 -21.46 14.39 -24.96
N SER A 211 -21.56 13.15 -24.50
CA SER A 211 -20.89 12.01 -25.10
C SER A 211 -21.74 11.54 -26.28
N ASP A 212 -21.74 12.34 -27.36
CA ASP A 212 -22.26 11.91 -28.65
C ASP A 212 -21.09 11.40 -29.50
N SER A 213 -20.76 10.11 -29.35
CA SER A 213 -20.18 9.31 -30.42
C SER A 213 -20.19 7.83 -30.05
N GLU A 214 -21.39 7.25 -29.95
CA GLU A 214 -21.58 5.83 -30.21
C GLU A 214 -22.19 5.69 -31.61
N LEU A 215 -21.41 5.05 -32.49
CA LEU A 215 -21.78 4.29 -33.68
C LEU A 215 -23.08 4.72 -34.41
N SER A 216 -22.95 5.50 -35.48
CA SER A 216 -24.06 5.76 -36.39
C SER A 216 -24.50 4.48 -37.12
N GLU A 217 -25.63 3.90 -36.71
CA GLU A 217 -26.41 2.97 -37.52
C GLU A 217 -27.10 3.73 -38.68
N LYS A 218 -26.83 3.29 -39.91
CA LYS A 218 -27.43 3.84 -41.14
C LYS A 218 -28.93 3.52 -41.22
N SER A 219 -29.75 4.52 -41.52
CA SER A 219 -31.15 4.35 -41.93
C SER A 219 -31.30 4.02 -43.44
N PRO A 220 -32.36 3.31 -43.86
CA PRO A 220 -32.51 2.76 -45.21
C PRO A 220 -33.27 3.69 -46.16
N GLY A 221 -32.87 3.72 -47.44
CA GLY A 221 -33.58 4.47 -48.48
C GLY A 221 -32.95 4.45 -49.87
N ALA A 222 -33.27 3.41 -50.65
CA ALA A 222 -33.36 3.37 -52.11
C ALA A 222 -32.11 3.63 -53.02
N ASN A 223 -31.48 2.50 -53.39
CA ASN A 223 -31.37 1.97 -54.78
C ASN A 223 -30.01 2.05 -55.54
N LEU A 224 -29.59 0.85 -55.99
CA LEU A 224 -28.59 0.47 -57.03
C LEU A 224 -27.10 0.79 -56.73
N LYS A 225 -26.14 -0.15 -56.58
CA LYS A 225 -25.95 -1.55 -57.03
C LYS A 225 -25.02 -2.30 -56.04
N THR A 226 -25.27 -3.59 -55.84
CA THR A 226 -24.38 -4.61 -55.23
C THR A 226 -23.33 -5.13 -56.24
N PRO A 227 -22.41 -6.04 -55.86
CA PRO A 227 -21.55 -6.09 -54.67
C PRO A 227 -20.09 -6.47 -55.03
N GLY A 228 -19.18 -6.47 -54.05
CA GLY A 228 -17.87 -7.10 -54.17
C GLY A 228 -17.17 -7.21 -52.83
N SER A 229 -17.36 -8.35 -52.17
CA SER A 229 -16.62 -8.80 -51.00
C SER A 229 -15.25 -9.33 -51.46
N GLU A 230 -14.16 -8.97 -50.77
CA GLU A 230 -12.91 -9.72 -50.57
C GLU A 230 -11.97 -8.83 -49.73
N SER A 231 -11.47 -9.33 -48.58
CA SER A 231 -10.04 -9.68 -48.37
C SER A 231 -9.11 -8.44 -48.41
N GLU A 232 -8.11 -8.21 -47.56
CA GLU A 232 -7.34 -9.05 -46.67
C GLU A 232 -6.45 -8.14 -45.80
N LEU A 233 -5.80 -8.78 -44.83
CA LEU A 233 -4.70 -8.32 -43.98
C LEU A 233 -3.67 -7.42 -44.67
N SER A 234 -3.08 -6.48 -43.92
CA SER A 234 -1.62 -6.24 -43.97
C SER A 234 -1.14 -5.56 -42.69
N LEU A 235 -0.18 -6.22 -42.05
CA LEU A 235 0.76 -5.68 -41.07
C LEU A 235 1.57 -4.52 -41.65
N ASN A 236 2.05 -3.65 -40.76
CA ASN A 236 3.43 -3.16 -40.77
C ASN A 236 3.92 -3.06 -39.33
#